data_AF-A0A4V0YI43-F1
#
_entry.id   AF-A0A4V0YI43-F1
#
_cell.length_a   1.000
_cell.length_b   1.000
_cell.length_c   1.000
_cell.angle_alpha   90.00
_cell.angle_beta   90.00
_cell.angle_gamma   90.00
#
_symmetry.space_group_name_H-M   'P 1'
#
loop_
_entity.id
_entity.type
_entity.pdbx_description
1 polymer ?
#
loop_
_entity_poly.entity_id
_entity_poly.type
_entity_poly.pdbx_seq_one_letter_code
_entity_poly.pdbx_strand_id
1 'polypeptide(L)'
;MIGPTDAGKSSFIRMLAWQRRFALLDLDPGQKMVGPPGTVSRGRFVGEQPVCDRFAFIGSTNALAIARIVGAAAKLSETAPFVVNTSGFVSGPGGRLQAASIAAVDADIVVAIGMETPPVPRSWSRPIIVLPRSPFARRKSAARRRHLREQALDRSLGLETIALSGVTFEPALPVDFTGADRPVCALADASGEDMAIAILCAADPQRVLVCCKAPPQRVATVRLGHLWASPTRSGWRLRERLEPAWRG
;
A
#
# COMPACT_ATOMS: atom_id res chain seq x y z
N MET A 1 -11.16 -2.39 -10.26
CA MET A 1 -10.62 -2.52 -11.64
C MET A 1 -9.50 -3.52 -11.65
N ILE A 2 -9.46 -4.42 -12.63
CA ILE A 2 -8.48 -5.51 -12.73
C ILE A 2 -7.85 -5.54 -14.13
N GLY A 3 -6.70 -6.19 -14.26
CA GLY A 3 -5.96 -6.26 -15.53
C GLY A 3 -4.45 -6.34 -15.30
N PRO A 4 -3.66 -6.75 -16.31
CA PRO A 4 -2.22 -6.88 -16.18
C PRO A 4 -1.52 -5.54 -15.88
N THR A 5 -0.23 -5.62 -15.57
CA THR A 5 0.61 -4.44 -15.38
C THR A 5 0.66 -3.62 -16.67
N ASP A 6 0.64 -2.29 -16.54
CA ASP A 6 0.68 -1.34 -17.65
C ASP A 6 -0.49 -1.50 -18.65
N ALA A 7 -1.67 -1.93 -18.19
CA ALA A 7 -2.88 -2.04 -19.01
C ALA A 7 -3.63 -0.71 -19.24
N GLY A 8 -3.34 0.32 -18.44
CA GLY A 8 -4.03 1.61 -18.45
C GLY A 8 -4.96 1.87 -17.25
N LYS A 9 -5.01 0.96 -16.27
CA LYS A 9 -5.86 1.09 -15.06
C LYS A 9 -5.72 2.45 -14.36
N SER A 10 -4.51 2.84 -13.99
CA SER A 10 -4.32 4.10 -13.26
C SER A 10 -4.71 5.34 -14.08
N SER A 11 -4.54 5.30 -15.41
CA SER A 11 -4.99 6.38 -16.30
C SER A 11 -6.51 6.45 -16.38
N PHE A 12 -7.17 5.30 -16.48
CA PHE A 12 -8.64 5.22 -16.49
C PHE A 12 -9.25 5.78 -15.19
N ILE A 13 -8.70 5.43 -14.02
CA ILE A 13 -9.13 6.00 -12.74
C ILE A 13 -8.99 7.52 -12.73
N ARG A 14 -7.86 8.06 -13.23
CA ARG A 14 -7.63 9.52 -13.28
C ARG A 14 -8.64 10.23 -14.18
N MET A 15 -8.90 9.67 -15.35
CA MET A 15 -9.94 10.18 -16.25
C MET A 15 -11.33 10.14 -15.58
N LEU A 16 -11.67 9.04 -14.90
CA LEU A 16 -12.93 8.92 -14.19
C LEU A 16 -13.06 9.97 -13.06
N ALA A 17 -11.96 10.28 -12.37
CA ALA A 17 -11.92 11.28 -11.31
C ALA A 17 -12.22 12.71 -11.80
N TRP A 18 -11.97 13.01 -13.06
CA TRP A 18 -12.39 14.29 -13.66
C TRP A 18 -13.89 14.39 -13.89
N GLN A 19 -14.60 13.26 -13.98
CA GLN A 19 -16.02 13.20 -14.32
C GLN A 19 -16.91 12.91 -13.09
N ARG A 20 -16.35 12.24 -12.09
CA ARG A 20 -17.10 11.70 -10.93
C ARG A 20 -16.29 11.84 -9.65
N ARG A 21 -16.98 12.10 -8.55
CA ARG A 21 -16.42 12.05 -7.19
C ARG A 21 -16.56 10.64 -6.64
N PHE A 22 -15.47 10.08 -6.13
CA PHE A 22 -15.44 8.77 -5.48
C PHE A 22 -14.25 8.68 -4.53
N ALA A 23 -14.31 7.75 -3.57
CA ALA A 23 -13.13 7.34 -2.80
C ALA A 23 -12.26 6.38 -3.64
N LEU A 24 -10.95 6.58 -3.65
CA LEU A 24 -9.99 5.69 -4.28
C LEU A 24 -9.51 4.67 -3.24
N LEU A 25 -9.80 3.39 -3.45
CA LEU A 25 -9.16 2.29 -2.73
C LEU A 25 -8.01 1.75 -3.56
N ASP A 26 -6.80 1.79 -3.04
CA ASP A 26 -5.60 1.34 -3.74
C ASP A 26 -4.98 0.14 -3.03
N LEU A 27 -5.23 -1.04 -3.60
CA LEU A 27 -4.87 -2.34 -3.06
C LEU A 27 -3.52 -2.85 -3.54
N ASP A 28 -2.82 -2.12 -4.42
CA ASP A 28 -1.47 -2.52 -4.86
C ASP A 28 -0.44 -1.98 -3.86
N PRO A 29 0.22 -2.80 -3.03
CA PRO A 29 1.23 -2.31 -2.09
C PRO A 29 2.55 -1.93 -2.77
N GLY A 30 2.79 -2.41 -4.00
CA GLY A 30 4.03 -2.21 -4.76
C GLY A 30 3.98 -1.03 -5.74
N GLN A 31 2.83 -0.68 -6.29
CA GLN A 31 2.69 0.45 -7.22
C GLN A 31 1.49 1.33 -6.83
N LYS A 32 1.74 2.26 -5.92
CA LYS A 32 0.72 3.17 -5.39
C LYS A 32 0.26 4.20 -6.43
N MET A 33 -1.04 4.39 -6.51
CA MET A 33 -1.70 5.63 -6.92
C MET A 33 -1.86 6.60 -5.76
N VAL A 34 -2.14 6.10 -4.56
CA VAL A 34 -2.34 6.91 -3.35
C VAL A 34 -1.73 6.23 -2.13
N GLY A 35 -1.23 7.07 -1.21
CA GLY A 35 -0.65 6.62 0.04
C GLY A 35 0.76 6.05 -0.06
N PRO A 36 1.32 5.59 1.07
CA PRO A 36 2.70 5.13 1.15
C PRO A 36 2.91 3.75 0.52
N PRO A 37 4.14 3.38 0.13
CA PRO A 37 4.44 2.03 -0.31
C PRO A 37 4.23 1.01 0.83
N GLY A 38 3.90 -0.23 0.47
CA GLY A 38 3.66 -1.28 1.46
C GLY A 38 2.33 -1.19 2.20
N THR A 39 1.37 -0.45 1.65
CA THR A 39 0.06 -0.23 2.25
C THR A 39 -1.06 -0.60 1.28
N VAL A 40 -2.23 -0.91 1.85
CA VAL A 40 -3.51 -0.67 1.18
C VAL A 40 -3.98 0.69 1.65
N SER A 41 -4.42 1.54 0.73
CA SER A 41 -4.73 2.94 1.03
C SER A 41 -6.12 3.32 0.56
N ARG A 42 -6.78 4.21 1.30
CA ARG A 42 -7.97 4.93 0.90
C ARG A 42 -7.63 6.40 0.74
N GLY A 43 -8.16 7.01 -0.30
CA GLY A 43 -8.00 8.44 -0.53
C GLY A 43 -9.08 9.03 -1.41
N ARG A 44 -8.84 10.26 -1.85
CA ARG A 44 -9.73 11.01 -2.74
C ARG A 44 -8.92 11.92 -3.66
N PHE A 45 -9.49 12.29 -4.79
CA PHE A 45 -8.88 13.28 -5.67
C PHE A 45 -9.15 14.71 -5.16
N VAL A 46 -8.09 15.49 -5.00
CA VAL A 46 -8.13 16.94 -4.77
C VAL A 46 -7.50 17.59 -6.00
N GLY A 47 -8.33 18.13 -6.89
CA GLY A 47 -7.91 18.44 -8.25
C GLY A 47 -7.47 17.18 -8.98
N GLU A 48 -6.28 17.20 -9.58
CA GLU A 48 -5.72 16.05 -10.32
C GLU A 48 -4.94 15.05 -9.44
N GLN A 49 -4.68 15.41 -8.18
CA GLN A 49 -3.83 14.62 -7.30
C GLN A 49 -4.65 13.82 -6.29
N PRO A 50 -4.39 12.51 -6.17
CA PRO A 50 -4.98 11.73 -5.09
C PRO A 50 -4.28 12.04 -3.77
N VAL A 51 -5.07 12.33 -2.74
CA VAL A 51 -4.65 12.54 -1.36
C VAL A 51 -5.08 11.34 -0.53
N CYS A 52 -4.17 10.81 0.28
CA CYS A 52 -4.43 9.67 1.15
C CYS A 52 -5.16 10.14 2.41
N ASP A 53 -6.27 9.48 2.74
CA ASP A 53 -7.08 9.78 3.93
C ASP A 53 -6.76 8.77 5.05
N ARG A 54 -6.73 7.47 4.71
CA ARG A 54 -6.45 6.36 5.63
C ARG A 54 -5.63 5.29 4.92
N PHE A 55 -4.84 4.52 5.65
CA PHE A 55 -4.17 3.35 5.10
C PHE A 55 -4.08 2.23 6.13
N ALA A 56 -3.75 1.03 5.66
CA ALA A 56 -3.42 -0.11 6.49
C ALA A 56 -2.09 -0.69 6.02
N PHE A 57 -1.19 -0.94 6.97
CA PHE A 57 0.18 -1.35 6.71
C PHE A 57 0.28 -2.85 6.44
N ILE A 58 0.63 -3.17 5.19
CA ILE A 58 0.89 -4.54 4.75
C ILE A 58 2.31 -4.95 5.13
N GLY A 59 3.24 -3.98 5.21
CA GLY A 59 4.63 -4.25 5.56
C GLY A 59 5.42 -4.98 4.47
N SER A 60 4.91 -5.04 3.25
CA SER A 60 5.53 -5.70 2.11
C SER A 60 5.06 -5.04 0.82
N THR A 61 5.91 -4.98 -0.21
CA THR A 61 5.51 -4.56 -1.56
C THR A 61 5.05 -5.73 -2.43
N ASN A 62 5.08 -6.95 -1.89
CA ASN A 62 4.74 -8.17 -2.59
C ASN A 62 3.22 -8.41 -2.60
N ALA A 63 2.65 -8.56 -3.80
CA ALA A 63 1.24 -8.89 -3.98
C ALA A 63 0.85 -10.29 -3.44
N LEU A 64 1.82 -11.14 -3.08
CA LEU A 64 1.57 -12.43 -2.44
C LEU A 64 1.15 -12.33 -0.97
N ALA A 65 1.18 -11.14 -0.36
CA ALA A 65 0.62 -10.87 0.97
C ALA A 65 -0.93 -10.87 0.97
N ILE A 66 -1.55 -11.88 0.35
CA ILE A 66 -2.98 -11.91 -0.02
C ILE A 66 -3.88 -11.66 1.19
N ALA A 67 -3.71 -12.41 2.28
CA ALA A 67 -4.57 -12.28 3.45
C ALA A 67 -4.51 -10.87 4.06
N ARG A 68 -3.32 -10.26 4.14
CA ARG A 68 -3.15 -8.89 4.66
C ARG A 68 -3.79 -7.85 3.73
N ILE A 69 -3.59 -7.99 2.42
CA ILE A 69 -4.16 -7.07 1.42
C ILE A 69 -5.69 -7.14 1.45
N VAL A 70 -6.25 -8.36 1.45
CA VAL A 70 -7.71 -8.60 1.44
C VAL A 70 -8.35 -8.12 2.74
N GLY A 71 -7.76 -8.42 3.91
CA GLY A 71 -8.26 -7.93 5.20
C GLY A 71 -8.23 -6.40 5.29
N ALA A 72 -7.17 -5.77 4.80
CA ALA A 72 -7.08 -4.32 4.72
C ALA A 72 -8.09 -3.70 3.73
N ALA A 73 -8.34 -4.38 2.60
CA ALA A 73 -9.34 -3.94 1.63
C ALA A 73 -10.74 -3.92 2.25
N ALA A 74 -11.13 -4.99 2.94
CA ALA A 74 -12.39 -5.06 3.67
C ALA A 74 -12.50 -3.94 4.71
N LYS A 75 -11.47 -3.78 5.55
CA LYS A 75 -11.42 -2.72 6.59
C LYS A 75 -11.61 -1.31 6.02
N LEU A 76 -11.04 -1.01 4.86
CA LEU A 76 -11.05 0.35 4.30
C LEU A 76 -12.27 0.63 3.40
N SER A 77 -13.09 -0.38 3.09
CA SER A 77 -14.20 -0.33 2.11
C SER A 77 -15.54 0.24 2.63
N GLU A 78 -15.51 1.15 3.61
CA GLU A 78 -16.70 1.53 4.39
C GLU A 78 -17.73 2.45 3.67
N THR A 79 -17.34 3.27 2.68
CA THR A 79 -18.27 4.28 2.10
C THR A 79 -18.19 4.36 0.59
N ALA A 80 -19.28 3.97 -0.07
CA ALA A 80 -19.51 4.14 -1.50
C ALA A 80 -19.91 5.58 -1.87
N PRO A 81 -19.71 6.02 -3.13
CA PRO A 81 -19.06 5.29 -4.22
C PRO A 81 -17.53 5.27 -4.07
N PHE A 82 -16.92 4.12 -4.35
CA PHE A 82 -15.47 3.98 -4.41
C PHE A 82 -15.02 3.27 -5.68
N VAL A 83 -13.78 3.53 -6.10
CA VAL A 83 -13.13 2.85 -7.21
C VAL A 83 -11.88 2.16 -6.68
N VAL A 84 -11.74 0.89 -7.01
CA VAL A 84 -10.64 0.04 -6.54
C VAL A 84 -9.55 -0.07 -7.60
N ASN A 85 -8.34 0.41 -7.30
CA ASN A 85 -7.12 0.10 -8.04
C ASN A 85 -6.49 -1.17 -7.47
N THR A 86 -6.26 -2.18 -8.32
CA THR A 86 -5.59 -3.42 -7.92
C THR A 86 -4.23 -3.56 -8.60
N SER A 87 -3.41 -4.47 -8.09
CA SER A 87 -2.12 -4.77 -8.69
C SER A 87 -2.25 -5.39 -10.07
N GLY A 88 -1.20 -5.29 -10.88
CA GLY A 88 -1.13 -5.95 -12.18
C GLY A 88 -0.92 -7.47 -12.12
N PHE A 89 -1.00 -8.08 -10.94
CA PHE A 89 -0.78 -9.51 -10.73
C PHE A 89 -2.10 -10.25 -10.89
N VAL A 90 -2.33 -10.81 -12.08
CA VAL A 90 -3.63 -11.40 -12.48
C VAL A 90 -3.57 -12.90 -12.79
N SER A 91 -2.37 -13.48 -12.85
CA SER A 91 -2.17 -14.91 -13.17
C SER A 91 -1.78 -15.72 -11.95
N GLY A 92 -2.11 -17.01 -11.93
CA GLY A 92 -1.77 -17.93 -10.83
C GLY A 92 -2.31 -17.43 -9.48
N PRO A 93 -1.46 -17.29 -8.43
CA PRO A 93 -1.86 -16.69 -7.15
C PRO A 93 -2.46 -15.29 -7.28
N GLY A 94 -2.08 -14.52 -8.30
CA GLY A 94 -2.63 -13.20 -8.58
C GLY A 94 -4.12 -13.24 -8.90
N GLY A 95 -4.58 -14.25 -9.64
CA GLY A 95 -6.01 -14.43 -9.90
C GLY A 95 -6.82 -14.64 -8.61
N ARG A 96 -6.26 -15.40 -7.65
CA ARG A 96 -6.88 -15.57 -6.32
C ARG A 96 -6.91 -14.26 -5.55
N LEU A 97 -5.85 -13.45 -5.60
CA LEU A 97 -5.84 -12.11 -5.00
C LEU A 97 -6.94 -11.23 -5.59
N GLN A 98 -7.11 -11.20 -6.92
CA GLN A 98 -8.14 -10.38 -7.56
C GLN A 98 -9.54 -10.84 -7.13
N ALA A 99 -9.83 -12.14 -7.21
CA ALA A 99 -11.12 -12.69 -6.80
C ALA A 99 -11.43 -12.41 -5.32
N ALA A 100 -10.45 -12.64 -4.42
CA ALA A 100 -10.62 -12.36 -3.00
C ALA A 100 -10.79 -10.85 -2.72
N SER A 101 -10.09 -9.99 -3.45
CA SER A 101 -10.25 -8.53 -3.32
C SER A 101 -11.63 -8.07 -3.77
N ILE A 102 -12.16 -8.64 -4.87
CA ILE A 102 -13.52 -8.36 -5.36
C ILE A 102 -14.56 -8.72 -4.31
N ALA A 103 -14.43 -9.90 -3.69
CA ALA A 103 -15.34 -10.34 -2.63
C ALA A 103 -15.22 -9.48 -1.37
N ALA A 104 -14.00 -9.14 -0.95
CA ALA A 104 -13.76 -8.39 0.28
C ALA A 104 -14.27 -6.95 0.26
N VAL A 105 -14.34 -6.33 -0.91
CA VAL A 105 -14.89 -4.98 -1.08
C VAL A 105 -16.34 -5.00 -1.57
N ASP A 106 -16.97 -6.19 -1.64
CA ASP A 106 -18.33 -6.40 -2.16
C ASP A 106 -18.60 -5.62 -3.47
N ALA A 107 -17.71 -5.70 -4.45
CA ALA A 107 -17.76 -4.82 -5.62
C ALA A 107 -19.07 -4.96 -6.41
N ASP A 108 -19.67 -3.83 -6.84
CA ASP A 108 -20.88 -3.86 -7.67
C ASP A 108 -20.60 -4.19 -9.15
N ILE A 109 -19.44 -3.75 -9.65
CA ILE A 109 -19.05 -3.87 -11.06
C ILE A 109 -17.55 -4.15 -11.14
N VAL A 110 -17.18 -5.08 -12.01
CA VAL A 110 -15.77 -5.33 -12.37
C VAL A 110 -15.46 -4.71 -13.72
N VAL A 111 -14.52 -3.76 -13.73
CA VAL A 111 -13.91 -3.27 -14.98
C VAL A 111 -12.58 -4.00 -15.18
N ALA A 112 -12.50 -4.80 -16.23
CA ALA A 112 -11.37 -5.62 -16.62
C ALA A 112 -10.68 -5.02 -17.86
N ILE A 113 -9.42 -4.61 -17.75
CA ILE A 113 -8.70 -3.91 -18.83
C ILE A 113 -7.57 -4.79 -19.37
N GLY A 114 -7.57 -5.04 -20.68
CA GLY A 114 -6.53 -5.81 -21.36
C GLY A 114 -6.53 -7.29 -20.99
N MET A 115 -7.71 -7.86 -20.73
CA MET A 115 -7.91 -9.28 -20.42
C MET A 115 -9.29 -9.73 -20.88
N GLU A 116 -9.37 -10.92 -21.47
CA GLU A 116 -10.63 -11.50 -21.95
C GLU A 116 -11.38 -12.23 -20.83
N THR A 117 -10.65 -12.94 -19.98
CA THR A 117 -11.20 -13.77 -18.89
C THR A 117 -10.72 -13.26 -17.53
N PRO A 118 -11.45 -12.30 -16.92
CA PRO A 118 -11.07 -11.76 -15.63
C PRO A 118 -11.20 -12.79 -14.49
N PRO A 119 -10.22 -12.87 -13.57
CA PRO A 119 -10.31 -13.73 -12.39
C PRO A 119 -11.29 -13.13 -11.37
N VAL A 120 -12.54 -13.59 -11.39
CA VAL A 120 -13.61 -13.21 -10.46
C VAL A 120 -13.97 -14.38 -9.52
N PRO A 121 -14.65 -14.13 -8.38
CA PRO A 121 -15.19 -15.20 -7.55
C PRO A 121 -16.08 -16.15 -8.35
N ARG A 122 -16.12 -17.45 -7.99
CA ARG A 122 -16.99 -18.43 -8.66
C ARG A 122 -18.48 -18.08 -8.57
N SER A 123 -18.89 -17.42 -7.49
CA SER A 123 -20.26 -16.95 -7.25
C SER A 123 -20.59 -15.62 -7.91
N TRP A 124 -19.67 -15.05 -8.71
CA TRP A 124 -19.86 -13.73 -9.29
C TRP A 124 -20.98 -13.72 -10.35
N SER A 125 -21.99 -12.89 -10.13
CA SER A 125 -23.16 -12.73 -11.01
C SER A 125 -23.43 -11.28 -11.42
N ARG A 126 -22.57 -10.34 -11.00
CA ARG A 126 -22.70 -8.90 -11.26
C ARG A 126 -22.00 -8.48 -12.57
N PRO A 127 -22.24 -7.26 -13.11
CA PRO A 127 -21.67 -6.85 -14.39
C PRO A 127 -20.14 -6.89 -14.44
N ILE A 128 -19.63 -7.35 -15.59
CA ILE A 128 -18.21 -7.29 -15.96
C ILE A 128 -18.10 -6.47 -17.24
N ILE A 129 -17.34 -5.37 -17.19
CA ILE A 129 -17.01 -4.55 -18.35
C ILE A 129 -15.59 -4.90 -18.77
N VAL A 130 -15.44 -5.49 -19.96
CA VAL A 130 -14.14 -5.80 -20.55
C VAL A 130 -13.75 -4.67 -21.50
N LEU A 131 -12.57 -4.09 -21.28
CA LEU A 131 -11.99 -3.04 -22.11
C LEU A 131 -10.66 -3.51 -22.71
N PRO A 132 -10.33 -3.11 -23.95
CA PRO A 132 -9.01 -3.38 -24.50
C PRO A 132 -7.93 -2.65 -23.72
N ARG A 133 -6.68 -3.10 -23.87
CA ARG A 133 -5.53 -2.36 -23.36
C ARG A 133 -5.44 -0.99 -24.04
N SER A 134 -5.14 0.05 -23.28
CA SER A 134 -4.92 1.37 -23.88
C SER A 134 -3.69 1.35 -24.80
N PRO A 135 -3.78 1.85 -26.04
CA PRO A 135 -2.63 1.93 -26.96
C PRO A 135 -1.54 2.88 -26.45
N PHE A 136 -1.90 3.82 -25.56
CA PHE A 136 -0.97 4.76 -24.94
C PHE A 136 -0.34 4.23 -23.64
N ALA A 137 -0.72 3.02 -23.18
CA ALA A 137 -0.19 2.47 -21.96
C ALA A 137 1.27 2.01 -22.13
N ARG A 138 2.19 2.81 -21.61
CA ARG A 138 3.63 2.52 -21.69
C ARG A 138 4.08 1.57 -20.59
N ARG A 139 4.96 0.62 -20.96
CA ARG A 139 5.56 -0.29 -19.99
C ARG A 139 6.49 0.48 -19.05
N LYS A 140 6.28 0.38 -17.74
CA LYS A 140 7.25 0.90 -16.76
C LYS A 140 8.40 -0.10 -16.61
N SER A 141 9.64 0.39 -16.58
CA SER A 141 10.78 -0.47 -16.23
C SER A 141 10.76 -0.81 -14.73
N ALA A 142 11.46 -1.88 -14.33
CA ALA A 142 11.63 -2.22 -12.91
C ALA A 142 12.28 -1.07 -12.12
N ALA A 143 13.29 -0.42 -12.70
CA ALA A 143 13.94 0.77 -12.14
C ALA A 143 12.94 1.93 -11.95
N ARG A 144 12.09 2.21 -12.95
CA ARG A 144 11.07 3.27 -12.82
C ARG A 144 10.05 2.96 -11.73
N ARG A 145 9.62 1.70 -11.59
CA ARG A 145 8.71 1.27 -10.50
C ARG A 145 9.35 1.42 -9.13
N ARG A 146 10.63 1.07 -9.00
CA ARG A 146 11.41 1.28 -7.78
C ARG A 146 11.47 2.76 -7.41
N HIS A 147 11.88 3.60 -8.35
CA HIS A 147 12.00 5.04 -8.13
C HIS A 147 10.67 5.68 -7.69
N LEU A 148 9.55 5.28 -8.31
CA LEU A 148 8.23 5.78 -7.91
C LEU A 148 7.83 5.36 -6.49
N ARG A 149 8.23 4.16 -6.04
CA ARG A 149 8.03 3.71 -4.65
C ARG A 149 8.87 4.51 -3.67
N GLU A 150 10.13 4.75 -4.01
CA GLU A 150 11.06 5.54 -3.18
C GLU A 150 10.55 6.98 -3.04
N GLN A 151 10.12 7.62 -4.13
CA GLN A 151 9.46 8.93 -4.07
C GLN A 151 8.17 8.93 -3.23
N ALA A 152 7.38 7.85 -3.29
CA ALA A 152 6.16 7.73 -2.48
C ALA A 152 6.49 7.58 -0.99
N LEU A 153 7.57 6.87 -0.64
CA LEU A 153 8.09 6.80 0.72
C LEU A 153 8.53 8.19 1.19
N ASP A 154 9.39 8.87 0.43
CA ASP A 154 9.92 10.18 0.78
C ASP A 154 8.79 11.21 1.03
N ARG A 155 7.75 11.22 0.18
CA ARG A 155 6.56 12.08 0.39
C ARG A 155 5.74 11.74 1.63
N SER A 156 5.83 10.49 2.10
CA SER A 156 5.07 10.00 3.25
C SER A 156 5.81 10.23 4.58
N LEU A 157 7.14 10.36 4.53
CA LEU A 157 7.98 10.65 5.68
C LEU A 157 8.00 12.16 6.00
N GLY A 158 8.41 12.47 7.22
CA GLY A 158 8.73 13.82 7.68
C GLY A 158 10.23 13.99 7.82
N LEU A 159 10.67 15.21 8.11
CA LEU A 159 12.09 15.52 8.33
C LEU A 159 12.51 15.31 9.80
N GLU A 160 11.55 15.14 10.70
CA GLU A 160 11.77 15.11 12.13
C GLU A 160 11.96 13.70 12.66
N THR A 161 12.84 13.58 13.66
CA THR A 161 12.97 12.36 14.47
C THR A 161 12.16 12.56 15.74
N ILE A 162 11.19 11.67 15.96
CA ILE A 162 10.29 11.70 17.11
C ILE A 162 10.68 10.58 18.07
N ALA A 163 10.76 10.92 19.35
CA ALA A 163 10.91 9.94 20.42
C ALA A 163 9.53 9.44 20.87
N LEU A 164 9.35 8.13 20.89
CA LEU A 164 8.16 7.45 21.37
C LEU A 164 8.46 6.72 22.67
N SER A 165 7.49 6.72 23.58
CA SER A 165 7.56 6.04 24.87
C SER A 165 6.27 5.27 25.15
N GLY A 166 6.40 4.14 25.84
CA GLY A 166 5.26 3.28 26.19
C GLY A 166 4.51 2.70 24.99
N VAL A 167 5.23 2.39 23.91
CA VAL A 167 4.67 1.77 22.70
C VAL A 167 4.89 0.26 22.70
N THR A 168 3.99 -0.47 22.06
CA THR A 168 4.15 -1.90 21.75
C THR A 168 4.68 -2.08 20.33
N PHE A 169 5.30 -3.22 20.06
CA PHE A 169 5.77 -3.59 18.72
C PHE A 169 4.97 -4.76 18.18
N GLU A 170 4.56 -4.69 16.90
CA GLU A 170 3.86 -5.77 16.21
C GLU A 170 4.48 -6.09 14.84
N PRO A 171 5.17 -7.24 14.67
CA PRO A 171 5.59 -8.18 15.71
C PRO A 171 6.55 -7.56 16.73
N ALA A 172 6.87 -8.30 17.79
CA ALA A 172 7.84 -7.88 18.81
C ALA A 172 9.15 -7.36 18.18
N LEU A 173 9.74 -6.35 18.82
CA LEU A 173 10.92 -5.62 18.33
C LEU A 173 12.07 -6.58 17.97
N PRO A 174 12.84 -6.35 16.87
CA PRO A 174 14.02 -7.16 16.62
C PRO A 174 15.10 -6.65 17.56
N VAL A 175 15.81 -7.56 18.21
CA VAL A 175 16.84 -7.18 19.19
C VAL A 175 17.98 -6.37 18.54
N ASP A 176 18.14 -6.41 17.21
CA ASP A 176 19.13 -5.61 16.50
C ASP A 176 18.73 -5.18 15.06
N PHE A 177 18.85 -3.88 14.79
CA PHE A 177 18.98 -3.32 13.43
C PHE A 177 20.13 -2.30 13.40
N THR A 178 21.33 -2.81 13.64
CA THR A 178 22.57 -2.02 13.78
C THR A 178 23.21 -1.61 12.45
N GLY A 179 22.68 -2.11 11.33
CA GLY A 179 23.14 -1.76 9.98
C GLY A 179 22.58 -0.43 9.45
N ALA A 180 23.05 -0.04 8.26
CA ALA A 180 22.53 1.13 7.55
C ALA A 180 21.06 0.96 7.11
N ASP A 181 20.62 -0.28 6.92
CA ASP A 181 19.23 -0.59 6.59
C ASP A 181 18.36 -0.44 7.84
N ARG A 182 17.27 0.31 7.71
CA ARG A 182 16.33 0.58 8.79
C ARG A 182 14.95 0.00 8.48
N PRO A 183 14.23 -0.58 9.46
CA PRO A 183 12.86 -1.03 9.24
C PRO A 183 11.95 0.13 8.82
N VAL A 184 11.10 -0.11 7.83
CA VAL A 184 9.94 0.73 7.56
C VAL A 184 8.79 0.19 8.40
N CYS A 185 8.14 1.06 9.15
CA CYS A 185 7.04 0.71 10.04
C CYS A 185 5.84 1.64 9.84
N ALA A 186 4.69 1.21 10.35
CA ALA A 186 3.55 2.08 10.59
C ALA A 186 3.42 2.41 12.07
N LEU A 187 2.98 3.62 12.37
CA LEU A 187 2.64 4.07 13.70
C LEU A 187 1.12 4.03 13.83
N ALA A 188 0.63 3.24 14.79
CA ALA A 188 -0.79 3.06 15.04
C ALA A 188 -1.21 3.63 16.40
N ASP A 189 -2.44 4.10 16.48
CA ASP A 189 -3.05 4.57 17.73
C ASP A 189 -3.55 3.41 18.60
N ALA A 190 -4.13 3.73 19.76
CA ALA A 190 -4.67 2.74 20.70
C ALA A 190 -5.90 1.98 20.17
N SER A 191 -6.56 2.48 19.11
CA SER A 191 -7.65 1.78 18.42
C SER A 191 -7.13 0.82 17.34
N GLY A 192 -5.83 0.86 17.05
CA GLY A 192 -5.18 0.04 16.04
C GLY A 192 -5.26 0.63 14.62
N GLU A 193 -5.57 1.91 14.48
CA GLU A 193 -5.56 2.63 13.20
C GLU A 193 -4.15 3.09 12.83
N ASP A 194 -3.70 2.78 11.61
CA ASP A 194 -2.40 3.24 11.12
C ASP A 194 -2.48 4.71 10.69
N MET A 195 -1.65 5.55 11.32
CA MET A 195 -1.71 7.00 11.15
C MET A 195 -0.54 7.57 10.35
N ALA A 196 0.65 6.98 10.48
CA ALA A 196 1.85 7.47 9.83
C ALA A 196 2.76 6.31 9.40
N ILE A 197 3.47 6.50 8.29
CA ILE A 197 4.61 5.66 7.93
C ILE A 197 5.88 6.29 8.49
N ALA A 198 6.76 5.43 8.99
CA ALA A 198 7.96 5.80 9.69
C ALA A 198 9.13 4.92 9.28
N ILE A 199 10.33 5.44 9.51
CA ILE A 199 11.57 4.67 9.53
C ILE A 199 12.03 4.57 10.97
N LEU A 200 12.26 3.34 11.44
CA LEU A 200 12.76 3.10 12.79
C LEU A 200 14.26 3.43 12.84
N CYS A 201 14.63 4.47 13.59
CA CYS A 201 15.99 4.99 13.69
C CYS A 201 16.77 4.37 14.86
N ALA A 202 16.10 4.12 15.98
CA ALA A 202 16.64 3.42 17.14
C ALA A 202 15.48 2.80 17.92
N ALA A 203 15.72 1.67 18.56
CA ALA A 203 14.77 1.12 19.51
C ALA A 203 15.54 0.34 20.58
N ASP A 204 15.34 0.75 21.82
CA ASP A 204 15.77 0.05 23.02
C ASP A 204 14.57 -0.02 24.00
N PRO A 205 14.66 -0.77 25.11
CA PRO A 205 13.55 -0.91 26.06
C PRO A 205 13.00 0.40 26.63
N GLN A 206 13.78 1.48 26.59
CA GLN A 206 13.42 2.79 27.16
C GLN A 206 13.13 3.85 26.10
N ARG A 207 13.63 3.68 24.87
CA ARG A 207 13.61 4.72 23.84
C ARG A 207 13.38 4.15 22.45
N VAL A 208 12.32 4.62 21.81
CA VAL A 208 12.04 4.36 20.40
C VAL A 208 12.16 5.66 19.63
N LEU A 209 13.01 5.69 18.60
CA LEU A 209 13.19 6.84 17.72
C LEU A 209 12.71 6.49 16.32
N VAL A 210 11.87 7.35 15.75
CA VAL A 210 11.33 7.18 14.39
C VAL A 210 11.45 8.46 13.59
N CYS A 211 11.78 8.32 12.31
CA CYS A 211 11.70 9.41 11.33
C CYS A 211 10.36 9.31 10.59
N CYS A 212 9.49 10.30 10.78
CA CYS A 212 8.13 10.30 10.23
C CYS A 212 7.53 11.72 10.23
N LYS A 213 6.35 11.87 9.63
CA LYS A 213 5.52 13.06 9.88
C LYS A 213 4.94 12.96 11.28
N ALA A 214 4.74 14.11 11.93
CA ALA A 214 4.12 14.18 13.24
C ALA A 214 2.79 13.39 13.25
N PRO A 215 2.66 12.34 14.09
CA PRO A 215 1.44 11.56 14.14
C PRO A 215 0.31 12.45 14.71
N PRO A 216 -0.91 12.35 14.17
CA PRO A 216 -2.04 13.19 14.59
C PRO A 216 -2.56 12.85 16.00
N GLN A 217 -2.21 11.67 16.52
CA GLN A 217 -2.57 11.22 17.86
C GLN A 217 -1.39 10.49 18.51
N ARG A 218 -1.53 10.16 19.80
CA ARG A 218 -0.53 9.37 20.53
C ARG A 218 -0.34 8.01 19.87
N VAL A 219 0.91 7.66 19.60
CA VAL A 219 1.27 6.33 19.10
C VAL A 219 1.17 5.33 20.25
N ALA A 220 0.47 4.22 20.01
CA ALA A 220 0.37 3.09 20.93
C ALA A 220 1.16 1.88 20.41
N THR A 221 1.17 1.66 19.08
CA THR A 221 1.80 0.49 18.47
C THR A 221 2.70 0.89 17.30
N VAL A 222 3.87 0.26 17.20
CA VAL A 222 4.75 0.30 16.04
C VAL A 222 4.63 -1.01 15.26
N ARG A 223 4.03 -0.95 14.07
CA ARG A 223 3.83 -2.13 13.21
C ARG A 223 4.98 -2.31 12.25
N LEU A 224 5.58 -3.48 12.27
CA LEU A 224 6.75 -3.84 11.49
C LEU A 224 6.39 -4.84 10.39
N GLY A 225 7.26 -4.92 9.39
CA GLY A 225 7.09 -5.83 8.26
C GLY A 225 8.42 -6.23 7.64
N HIS A 226 8.36 -6.59 6.37
CA HIS A 226 9.47 -7.00 5.52
C HIS A 226 10.09 -5.83 4.74
N LEU A 227 9.56 -4.62 4.89
CA LEU A 227 10.08 -3.43 4.22
C LEU A 227 11.18 -2.77 5.03
N TRP A 228 12.28 -2.48 4.34
CA TRP A 228 13.46 -1.83 4.87
C TRP A 228 13.87 -0.68 3.95
N ALA A 229 14.54 0.31 4.53
CA ALA A 229 15.03 1.47 3.83
C ALA A 229 16.52 1.68 4.13
N SER A 230 17.34 1.80 3.09
CA SER A 230 18.73 2.24 3.21
C SER A 230 18.80 3.75 2.93
N PRO A 231 19.56 4.54 3.70
CA PRO A 231 19.77 5.95 3.38
C PRO A 231 20.52 6.10 2.06
N THR A 232 20.21 7.16 1.33
CA THR A 232 20.91 7.58 0.10
C THR A 232 21.24 9.08 0.18
N ARG A 233 21.95 9.62 -0.81
CA ARG A 233 22.29 11.06 -0.85
C ARG A 233 21.06 11.99 -0.83
N SER A 234 19.89 11.53 -1.27
CA SER A 234 18.73 12.38 -1.52
C SER A 234 17.41 11.82 -0.97
N GLY A 235 17.44 10.82 -0.09
CA GLY A 235 16.24 10.12 0.38
C GLY A 235 16.52 8.66 0.71
N TRP A 236 15.53 7.80 0.48
CA TRP A 236 15.59 6.40 0.92
C TRP A 236 15.48 5.39 -0.22
N ARG A 237 16.27 4.34 -0.11
CA ARG A 237 16.24 3.18 -1.01
C ARG A 237 15.48 2.04 -0.37
N LEU A 238 14.33 1.69 -0.93
CA LEU A 238 13.52 0.57 -0.44
C LEU A 238 14.13 -0.78 -0.78
N ARG A 239 14.00 -1.71 0.17
CA ARG A 239 14.36 -3.13 0.07
C ARG A 239 13.28 -3.98 0.74
N GLU A 240 13.16 -5.21 0.26
CA GLU A 240 12.29 -6.22 0.85
C GLU A 240 13.17 -7.33 1.42
N ARG A 241 13.02 -7.62 2.71
CA ARG A 241 13.74 -8.70 3.40
C ARG A 241 12.77 -9.83 3.69
N LEU A 242 12.90 -10.93 2.94
CA LEU A 242 12.05 -12.12 3.07
C LEU A 242 12.20 -12.78 4.44
N GLU A 243 13.45 -12.86 4.92
CA GLU A 243 13.78 -13.16 6.31
C GLU A 243 13.95 -11.80 7.01
N PRO A 244 12.99 -11.38 7.82
CA PRO A 244 13.26 -10.24 8.68
C PRO A 244 14.34 -10.63 9.71
N ALA A 245 15.14 -9.65 10.14
CA ALA A 245 16.20 -9.85 11.13
C ALA A 245 15.68 -10.18 12.55
N TRP A 246 14.47 -10.74 12.69
CA TRP A 246 13.82 -11.10 13.97
C TRP A 246 14.36 -12.39 14.60
N ARG A 247 15.43 -13.00 14.07
CA ARG A 247 16.04 -14.20 14.66
C ARG A 247 17.35 -13.84 15.35
N GLY A 248 17.23 -13.48 16.62
CA GLY A 248 18.29 -13.46 17.63
C GLY A 248 17.75 -14.13 18.88
#